data_AF-X6MW02-F1
#
_entry.id   AF-X6MW02-F1
#
_cell.length_a   1.000
_cell.length_b   1.000
_cell.length_c   1.000
_cell.angle_alpha   90.00
_cell.angle_beta   90.00
_cell.angle_gamma   90.00
#
_symmetry.space_group_name_H-M   'P 1'
#
loop_
_entity.id
_entity.type
_entity.pdbx_description
1 polymer ?
#
loop_
_entity_poly.entity_id
_entity_poly.type
_entity_poly.pdbx_seq_one_letter_code
_entity_poly.pdbx_strand_id
1 'polypeptide(L)'
;MKTIDVHSGYTAEDLEKDLKETLEKAKAESSQTHLIFLDEINTSPEIGAFKEVVCDHSLKGKAFPDNVIVIAALNPYRTRPKVEDSLLMKKAKKGAFESANSMIWIRK
;
A
#
# COMPACT_ATOMS: atom_id res chain seq x y z
N MET A 1 -10.00 -16.29 -7.68
CA MET A 1 -9.25 -15.09 -7.30
C MET A 1 -8.06 -15.52 -6.46
N LYS A 2 -6.85 -15.07 -6.79
CA LYS A 2 -5.63 -15.27 -6.00
C LYS A 2 -5.36 -13.98 -5.21
N THR A 3 -5.22 -14.10 -3.89
CA THR A 3 -4.83 -12.99 -3.01
C THR A 3 -3.39 -13.19 -2.57
N ILE A 4 -2.62 -12.10 -2.55
CA ILE A 4 -1.21 -12.07 -2.17
C ILE A 4 -1.02 -10.89 -1.22
N ASP A 5 -0.51 -11.18 -0.02
CA ASP A 5 -0.21 -10.16 1.00
C ASP A 5 1.27 -9.80 0.93
N VAL A 6 1.58 -8.56 0.57
CA VAL A 6 2.95 -8.09 0.43
C VAL A 6 3.48 -7.57 1.76
N HIS A 7 4.60 -8.13 2.22
CA HIS A 7 5.30 -7.69 3.42
C HIS A 7 6.71 -7.16 3.09
N SER A 8 7.42 -6.63 4.09
CA SER A 8 8.71 -5.95 3.88
C SER A 8 9.82 -6.86 3.32
N GLY A 9 9.75 -8.16 3.59
CA GLY A 9 10.67 -9.15 3.05
C GLY A 9 10.21 -9.79 1.73
N TYR A 10 9.14 -9.31 1.10
CA TYR A 10 8.57 -9.93 -0.10
C TYR A 10 9.37 -9.51 -1.32
N THR A 11 9.91 -10.48 -2.05
CA THR A 11 10.84 -10.26 -3.17
C THR A 11 10.17 -10.38 -4.54
N ALA A 12 10.87 -9.96 -5.59
CA ALA A 12 10.39 -10.15 -6.97
C ALA A 12 10.32 -11.64 -7.36
N GLU A 13 11.14 -12.49 -6.74
CA GLU A 13 11.11 -13.94 -6.90
C GLU A 13 9.86 -14.55 -6.25
N ASP A 14 9.45 -14.05 -5.09
CA ASP A 14 8.19 -14.46 -4.44
C ASP A 14 6.99 -14.09 -5.32
N LEU A 15 7.01 -12.87 -5.87
CA LEU A 15 5.99 -12.39 -6.81
C LEU A 15 5.89 -13.29 -8.03
N GLU A 16 7.03 -13.61 -8.67
CA GLU A 16 7.06 -14.50 -9.83
C GLU A 16 6.49 -15.88 -9.50
N LYS A 17 6.88 -16.44 -8.34
CA LYS A 17 6.40 -17.73 -7.87
C LYS A 17 4.90 -17.74 -7.63
N ASP A 18 4.36 -16.72 -6.97
CA ASP A 18 2.93 -16.63 -6.65
C ASP A 18 2.05 -16.40 -7.88
N LEU A 19 2.55 -15.65 -8.87
CA LEU A 19 1.82 -15.39 -10.12
C LEU A 19 1.83 -16.59 -11.07
N LYS A 20 2.90 -17.39 -11.07
CA LYS A 20 3.12 -18.49 -12.03
C LYS A 20 1.92 -19.41 -12.18
N GLU A 21 1.37 -19.93 -11.07
CA GLU A 21 0.23 -20.86 -11.14
C GLU A 21 -1.00 -20.22 -11.78
N THR A 22 -1.30 -18.96 -11.43
CA THR A 22 -2.47 -18.25 -11.94
C THR A 22 -2.31 -17.92 -13.43
N LEU A 23 -1.10 -17.53 -13.85
CA LEU A 23 -0.80 -17.23 -15.25
C LEU A 23 -0.86 -18.47 -16.13
N GLU A 24 -0.37 -19.62 -15.67
CA GLU A 24 -0.47 -20.88 -16.42
C GLU A 24 -1.92 -21.36 -16.54
N LYS A 25 -2.72 -21.23 -15.47
CA LYS A 25 -4.17 -21.49 -15.53
C LYS A 25 -4.88 -20.58 -16.54
N ALA A 26 -4.56 -19.28 -16.52
CA ALA A 26 -5.15 -18.31 -17.44
C ALA A 26 -4.85 -18.62 -18.91
N LYS A 27 -3.67 -19.15 -19.22
CA LYS A 27 -3.33 -19.61 -20.58
C LYS A 27 -4.14 -20.84 -21.01
N ALA A 28 -4.43 -21.76 -20.08
CA ALA A 28 -5.19 -22.98 -20.37
C ALA A 28 -6.71 -22.71 -20.49
N GLU A 29 -7.23 -21.77 -19.72
CA GLU A 29 -8.66 -21.50 -19.55
C GLU A 29 -9.05 -20.12 -20.11
N SER A 30 -8.92 -19.93 -21.42
CA SER A 30 -9.14 -18.63 -22.08
C SER A 30 -10.56 -18.06 -21.95
N SER A 31 -11.53 -18.88 -21.56
CA SER A 31 -12.92 -18.48 -21.33
C SER A 31 -13.19 -17.96 -19.90
N GLN A 32 -12.23 -18.11 -18.99
CA GLN A 32 -12.36 -17.68 -17.60
C GLN A 32 -11.51 -16.44 -17.31
N THR A 33 -12.03 -15.56 -16.47
CA THR A 33 -11.29 -14.40 -15.97
C THR A 33 -10.59 -14.75 -14.66
N HIS A 34 -9.28 -14.54 -14.61
CA HIS A 34 -8.45 -14.80 -13.44
C HIS A 34 -8.10 -13.49 -12.75
N LEU A 35 -8.67 -13.30 -11.55
CA LEU A 35 -8.43 -12.11 -10.73
C LEU A 35 -7.27 -12.34 -9.75
N ILE A 36 -6.32 -11.40 -9.73
CA ILE A 36 -5.20 -11.35 -8.79
C ILE A 36 -5.35 -10.09 -7.95
N PHE A 37 -5.35 -10.25 -6.63
CA PHE A 37 -5.40 -9.15 -5.67
C PHE A 37 -4.08 -9.09 -4.89
N LEU A 38 -3.37 -7.98 -5.01
CA LEU A 38 -2.12 -7.68 -4.31
C LEU A 38 -2.41 -6.69 -3.19
N ASP A 39 -2.25 -7.08 -1.92
CA ASP A 39 -2.40 -6.17 -0.80
C ASP A 39 -1.06 -5.61 -0.34
N GLU A 40 -1.08 -4.38 0.17
CA GLU A 40 0.06 -3.68 0.77
C GLU A 40 1.33 -3.60 -0.10
N ILE A 41 1.19 -3.43 -1.42
CA ILE A 41 2.33 -3.54 -2.36
C ILE A 41 3.49 -2.57 -2.08
N ASN A 42 3.22 -1.45 -1.41
CA ASN A 42 4.22 -0.44 -1.05
C ASN A 42 5.00 -0.75 0.24
N THR A 43 4.76 -1.90 0.86
CA THR A 43 5.54 -2.39 2.01
C THR A 43 6.87 -3.03 1.58
N SER A 44 6.95 -3.59 0.37
CA SER A 44 8.16 -4.18 -0.21
C SER A 44 9.03 -3.13 -0.93
N PRO A 45 10.37 -3.28 -0.92
CA PRO A 45 11.26 -2.42 -1.71
C PRO A 45 11.14 -2.65 -3.23
N GLU A 46 10.51 -3.74 -3.67
CA GLU A 46 10.39 -4.16 -5.08
C GLU A 46 9.31 -3.37 -5.86
N ILE A 47 9.15 -2.08 -5.57
CA ILE A 47 8.07 -1.25 -6.15
C ILE A 47 8.10 -1.21 -7.68
N GLY A 48 9.28 -1.35 -8.28
CA GLY A 48 9.45 -1.43 -9.73
C GLY A 48 8.76 -2.66 -10.34
N ALA A 49 8.88 -3.82 -9.69
CA ALA A 49 8.21 -5.04 -10.13
C ALA A 49 6.68 -4.90 -10.01
N PHE A 50 6.18 -4.34 -8.91
CA PHE A 50 4.74 -4.10 -8.76
C PHE A 50 4.20 -3.09 -9.78
N LYS A 51 4.97 -2.07 -10.13
CA LYS A 51 4.62 -1.15 -11.22
C LYS A 51 4.47 -1.91 -12.54
N GLU A 52 5.43 -2.77 -12.89
CA GLU A 52 5.37 -3.56 -14.13
C GLU A 52 4.10 -4.43 -14.16
N VAL A 53 3.81 -5.12 -13.05
CA VAL A 53 2.66 -6.01 -12.91
C VAL A 53 1.32 -5.27 -13.03
N VAL A 54 1.19 -4.12 -12.37
CA VAL A 54 -0.09 -3.38 -12.29
C VAL A 54 -0.30 -2.47 -13.50
N CYS A 55 0.74 -1.78 -13.96
CA CYS A 55 0.63 -0.78 -15.03
C CYS A 55 0.94 -1.36 -16.41
N ASP A 56 1.99 -2.18 -16.51
CA ASP A 56 2.49 -2.69 -17.79
C ASP A 56 1.96 -4.11 -18.08
N HIS A 57 1.14 -4.68 -17.17
CA HIS A 57 0.54 -6.01 -17.27
C HIS A 57 1.56 -7.09 -17.65
N SER A 58 2.75 -6.99 -17.05
CA SER A 58 3.89 -7.87 -17.34
C SER A 58 4.76 -8.08 -16.11
N LEU A 59 5.64 -9.07 -16.17
CA LEU A 59 6.70 -9.25 -15.18
C LEU A 59 7.97 -9.75 -15.87
N LYS A 60 9.11 -9.08 -15.61
CA LYS A 60 10.41 -9.40 -16.23
C LYS A 60 10.33 -9.39 -17.76
N GLY A 61 9.55 -8.47 -18.33
CA GLY A 61 9.33 -8.31 -19.76
C GLY A 61 8.36 -9.31 -20.39
N LYS A 62 7.71 -10.18 -19.61
CA LYS A 62 6.73 -11.16 -20.10
C LYS A 62 5.31 -10.66 -19.82
N ALA A 63 4.55 -10.38 -20.87
CA ALA A 63 3.16 -9.97 -20.79
C ALA A 63 2.25 -11.08 -20.24
N PHE A 64 1.22 -10.68 -19.51
CA PHE A 64 0.21 -11.60 -19.01
C PHE A 64 -0.89 -11.85 -20.06
N PRO A 65 -1.64 -12.95 -19.94
CA PRO A 65 -2.83 -13.18 -20.76
C PRO A 65 -3.92 -12.13 -20.52
N ASP A 66 -4.66 -11.75 -21.58
CA ASP A 66 -5.72 -10.72 -21.53
C ASP A 66 -6.87 -11.05 -20.55
N ASN A 67 -7.04 -12.33 -20.23
CA ASN A 67 -8.04 -12.80 -19.25
C ASN A 67 -7.55 -12.74 -17.79
N VAL A 68 -6.39 -12.11 -17.52
CA VAL A 68 -5.89 -11.84 -16.17
C VAL A 68 -6.18 -10.39 -15.79
N ILE A 69 -6.84 -10.19 -14.66
CA ILE A 69 -7.07 -8.87 -14.08
C ILE A 69 -6.26 -8.76 -12.80
N VAL A 70 -5.44 -7.73 -12.68
CA VAL A 70 -4.67 -7.43 -11.48
C VAL A 70 -5.27 -6.22 -10.78
N ILE A 71 -5.55 -6.35 -9.49
CA ILE A 71 -5.96 -5.27 -8.59
C ILE A 71 -4.93 -5.19 -7.48
N ALA A 72 -4.49 -3.98 -7.15
CA ALA A 72 -3.56 -3.75 -6.05
C ALA A 72 -4.11 -2.75 -5.04
N ALA A 73 -3.86 -3.00 -3.77
CA ALA A 73 -4.08 -2.08 -2.68
C ALA A 73 -2.74 -1.54 -2.16
N LEU A 74 -2.76 -0.25 -1.79
CA LEU A 74 -1.61 0.45 -1.24
C LEU A 74 -1.97 1.01 0.13
N ASN A 75 -1.02 0.98 1.04
CA ASN A 75 -1.15 1.65 2.32
C ASN A 75 -0.97 3.17 2.15
N PRO A 76 -1.85 4.01 2.72
CA PRO A 76 -1.69 5.46 2.69
C PRO A 76 -0.35 5.89 3.30
N TYR A 77 0.34 6.81 2.63
CA TYR A 77 1.57 7.37 3.18
C TYR A 77 1.27 8.24 4.42
N ARG A 78 1.89 7.90 5.55
CA ARG A 78 1.74 8.65 6.81
C ARG A 78 2.99 9.45 7.10
N THR A 79 2.93 10.76 6.88
CA THR A 79 3.96 11.68 7.35
C THR A 79 3.99 11.66 8.88
N ARG A 80 5.17 11.43 9.46
CA ARG A 80 5.40 11.71 10.87
C ARG A 80 5.85 13.17 10.97
N PRO A 81 5.17 14.04 11.76
CA PRO A 81 5.68 15.38 11.99
C PRO A 81 7.08 15.25 12.59
N LYS A 82 8.00 16.14 12.18
CA LYS A 82 9.35 16.17 12.75
C LYS A 82 9.20 16.37 14.25
N VAL A 83 10.13 15.79 15.02
CA VAL A 83 10.06 15.85 16.49
C VAL A 83 9.97 17.30 16.97
N GLU A 84 10.67 18.21 16.30
CA GLU A 84 10.63 19.66 16.52
C GLU A 84 9.23 20.24 16.30
N ASP A 85 8.58 19.92 15.18
CA ASP A 85 7.19 20.34 14.89
C ASP A 85 6.21 19.76 15.93
N SER A 86 6.44 18.52 16.36
CA SER A 86 5.61 17.89 17.39
C SER A 86 5.77 18.54 18.77
N LEU A 87 6.98 19.01 19.11
CA LEU A 87 7.28 19.72 20.35
C LEU A 87 6.73 21.14 20.31
N LEU A 88 6.86 21.84 19.19
CA LEU A 88 6.24 23.15 18.94
C LEU A 88 4.72 23.05 19.06
N MET A 89 4.11 22.04 18.45
CA MET A 89 2.67 21.84 18.53
C MET A 89 2.19 21.45 19.94
N LYS A 90 2.98 20.68 20.70
CA LYS A 90 2.71 20.42 22.12
C LYS A 90 2.83 21.67 22.99
N LYS A 91 3.85 22.51 22.75
CA LYS A 91 4.02 23.81 23.46
C LYS A 91 2.88 24.77 23.17
N ALA A 92 2.47 24.89 21.90
CA ALA A 92 1.35 25.74 21.49
C ALA A 92 0.03 25.32 22.15
N LYS A 93 -0.25 24.01 22.22
CA LYS A 93 -1.44 23.49 22.91
C LYS A 93 -1.40 23.71 24.43
N LYS A 94 -0.22 23.64 25.05
CA LYS A 94 -0.04 23.89 26.49
C LYS A 94 -0.23 25.37 26.83
N GLY A 95 0.33 26.28 26.04
CA GLY A 95 0.15 27.72 26.20
C GLY A 95 -1.32 28.16 25.99
N ALA A 96 -2.02 27.57 25.02
CA ALA A 96 -3.45 27.80 24.83
C ALA A 96 -4.30 27.30 26.02
N PHE A 97 -3.95 26.15 26.62
CA PHE A 97 -4.63 25.62 27.81
C PHE A 97 -4.39 26.49 29.06
N GLU A 98 -3.16 26.97 29.27
CA GLU A 98 -2.84 27.91 30.36
C GLU A 98 -3.52 29.27 30.19
N SER A 99 -3.64 29.76 28.95
CA SER A 99 -4.36 31.01 28.64
C SER A 99 -5.87 30.89 28.80
N ALA A 100 -6.44 29.69 28.60
CA ALA A 100 -7.85 29.43 28.86
C ALA A 100 -8.15 29.27 30.36
N ASN A 101 -7.21 28.72 31.15
CA ASN A 101 -7.36 28.55 32.60
C ASN A 101 -7.20 29.84 33.42
N SER A 102 -6.57 30.90 32.89
CA SER A 102 -6.60 32.22 33.52
C SER A 102 -7.92 32.95 33.29
N MET A 103 -8.77 32.43 32.40
CA MET A 103 -10.07 32.98 32.04
C MET A 103 -11.19 32.14 32.68
N ILE A 104 -11.12 31.95 34.00
CA ILE A 104 -12.24 31.47 34.81
C ILE A 104 -13.34 32.55 34.75
N TRP A 105 -14.33 32.34 33.89
CA TRP A 105 -15.59 33.06 33.97
C TRP A 105 -16.38 32.49 35.15
N ILE A 106 -16.31 33.19 36.30
CA ILE A 106 -17.31 33.02 37.37
C ILE A 106 -18.63 33.53 36.80
N ARG A 107 -19.47 32.62 36.29
CA ARG A 107 -20.90 32.89 36.08
C ARG A 107 -21.60 32.58 37.41
N LYS A 108 -21.91 33.64 38.15
CA LYS A 108 -22.95 33.64 39.16
C LYS A 108 -24.29 33.93 38.49
#